data_AF-A0A959WBT1-F1
#
_entry.id   AF-A0A959WBT1-F1
#
_cell.length_a   1.000
_cell.length_b   1.000
_cell.length_c   1.000
_cell.angle_alpha   90.00
_cell.angle_beta   90.00
_cell.angle_gamma   90.00
#
_symmetry.space_group_name_H-M   'P 1'
#
loop_
_entity.id
_entity.type
_entity.pdbx_description
1 polymer ?
#
loop_
_entity_poly.entity_id
_entity_poly.type
_entity_poly.pdbx_seq_one_letter_code
_entity_poly.pdbx_strand_id
1 'polypeptide(L)'
;MANFDNLPDSRQSLLGYDHEGDEVWLIRGISQKQYTCPGCYGDVEIGEDHVIAQTVHRLGGTEHRHWHRGCALRTLAPALRRLKAVNAKESGRAQLERRGKRPAGKRGRRAPRR
;
A
#
# COMPACT_ATOMS: atom_id res chain seq x y z
N MET A 1 23.15 2.38 -7.91
CA MET A 1 21.79 2.02 -8.35
C MET A 1 21.07 1.33 -7.19
N ALA A 2 19.84 1.73 -6.84
CA ALA A 2 19.09 1.00 -5.81
C ALA A 2 18.73 -0.38 -6.40
N ASN A 3 19.24 -1.47 -5.82
CA ASN A 3 18.88 -2.82 -6.23
C ASN A 3 17.40 -3.05 -5.88
N PHE A 4 16.54 -3.01 -6.89
CA PHE A 4 15.12 -3.36 -6.78
C PHE A 4 14.88 -4.88 -6.73
N ASP A 5 15.93 -5.69 -6.58
CA ASP A 5 15.87 -7.16 -6.48
C ASP A 5 15.01 -7.64 -5.30
N ASN A 6 14.87 -6.81 -4.26
CA ASN A 6 14.08 -7.13 -3.08
C ASN A 6 12.61 -6.71 -3.26
N LEU A 7 11.90 -7.44 -4.13
CA LEU A 7 10.44 -7.46 -4.09
C LEU A 7 9.96 -7.88 -2.70
N PRO A 8 8.77 -7.45 -2.27
CA PRO A 8 8.24 -7.90 -1.01
C PRO A 8 8.14 -9.43 -1.01
N ASP A 9 8.64 -10.04 0.05
CA ASP A 9 8.62 -11.47 0.31
C ASP A 9 7.81 -11.76 1.58
N SER A 10 7.84 -12.98 2.10
CA SER A 10 7.09 -13.35 3.31
C SER A 10 7.60 -12.67 4.60
N ARG A 11 8.84 -12.17 4.60
CA ARG A 11 9.54 -11.52 5.71
C ARG A 11 9.70 -10.02 5.51
N GLN A 12 9.79 -9.57 4.26
CA GLN A 12 10.02 -8.16 3.93
C GLN A 12 8.87 -7.57 3.11
N SER A 13 8.47 -6.35 3.45
CA SER A 13 7.61 -5.50 2.63
C SER A 13 8.40 -4.27 2.19
N LEU A 14 7.90 -3.52 1.22
CA LEU A 14 8.49 -2.24 0.86
C LEU A 14 7.58 -1.09 1.30
N LEU A 15 8.16 -0.03 1.82
CA LEU A 15 7.49 1.22 2.12
C LEU A 15 8.13 2.32 1.26
N GLY A 16 7.31 3.04 0.51
CA GLY A 16 7.69 4.25 -0.21
C GLY A 16 6.65 5.34 -0.04
N TYR A 17 6.87 6.45 -0.72
CA TYR A 17 5.94 7.58 -0.76
C TYR A 17 5.65 7.94 -2.21
N ASP A 18 4.40 8.24 -2.53
CA ASP A 18 4.08 8.76 -3.85
C ASP A 18 4.48 10.25 -4.00
N HIS A 19 4.08 10.87 -5.11
CA HIS A 19 4.38 12.26 -5.41
C HIS A 19 3.60 13.25 -4.52
N GLU A 20 2.39 12.87 -4.07
CA GLU A 20 1.55 13.63 -3.13
C GLU A 20 2.07 13.47 -1.69
N GLY A 21 2.91 12.45 -1.49
CA GLY A 21 3.60 12.09 -0.26
C GLY A 21 2.80 11.15 0.65
N ASP A 22 1.79 10.46 0.10
CA ASP A 22 1.06 9.38 0.75
C ASP A 22 1.97 8.15 0.92
N GLU A 23 1.76 7.39 2.00
CA GLU A 23 2.56 6.20 2.28
C GLU A 23 2.08 5.03 1.42
N VAL A 24 2.94 4.50 0.56
CA VAL A 24 2.62 3.34 -0.29
C VAL A 24 3.40 2.13 0.20
N TRP A 25 2.66 1.10 0.60
CA TRP A 25 3.18 -0.16 1.09
C TRP A 25 3.03 -1.23 0.02
N LEU A 26 4.14 -1.86 -0.39
CA LEU A 26 4.16 -3.00 -1.29
C LEU A 26 4.30 -4.27 -0.47
N ILE A 27 3.28 -5.12 -0.55
CA ILE A 27 3.15 -6.31 0.28
C ILE A 27 2.97 -7.51 -0.64
N ARG A 28 3.61 -8.63 -0.33
CA ARG A 28 3.40 -9.88 -1.05
C ARG A 28 2.06 -10.50 -0.67
N GLY A 29 1.29 -10.93 -1.65
CA GLY A 29 0.03 -11.64 -1.46
C GLY A 29 -0.12 -12.82 -2.42
N ILE A 30 -0.97 -13.77 -2.04
CA ILE A 30 -1.46 -14.81 -2.93
C ILE A 30 -2.93 -14.51 -3.22
N SER A 31 -3.27 -14.41 -4.51
CA SER A 31 -4.60 -13.93 -4.88
C SER A 31 -5.67 -14.92 -4.47
N GLN A 32 -6.69 -14.45 -3.76
CA GLN A 32 -7.84 -15.28 -3.36
C GLN A 32 -9.02 -15.11 -4.33
N LYS A 33 -8.94 -14.12 -5.22
CA LYS A 33 -9.96 -13.73 -6.19
C LYS A 33 -9.27 -13.22 -7.45
N GLN A 34 -9.99 -13.15 -8.56
CA GLN A 34 -9.47 -12.49 -9.75
C GLN A 34 -9.47 -10.96 -9.51
N TYR A 35 -8.35 -10.30 -9.81
CA TYR A 35 -8.22 -8.85 -9.72
C TYR A 35 -7.61 -8.29 -10.99
N THR A 36 -7.98 -7.07 -11.36
CA THR A 36 -7.38 -6.39 -12.53
C THR A 36 -6.11 -5.65 -12.12
N CYS A 37 -5.00 -5.95 -12.78
CA CYS A 37 -3.73 -5.27 -12.57
C CYS A 37 -3.71 -3.87 -13.19
N PRO A 38 -3.43 -2.79 -12.45
CA PRO A 38 -3.41 -1.43 -13.02
C PRO A 38 -2.27 -1.17 -14.01
N GLY A 39 -1.22 -1.99 -14.01
CA GLY A 39 -0.05 -1.78 -14.86
C GLY A 39 -0.19 -2.32 -16.27
N CYS A 40 -0.84 -3.47 -16.44
CA CYS A 40 -1.04 -4.13 -17.73
C CYS A 40 -2.52 -4.32 -18.09
N TYR A 41 -3.44 -3.98 -17.19
CA TYR A 41 -4.89 -4.23 -17.30
C TYR A 41 -5.29 -5.70 -17.48
N GLY A 42 -4.34 -6.62 -17.31
CA GLY A 42 -4.59 -8.06 -17.31
C GLY A 42 -5.06 -8.55 -15.94
N ASP A 43 -5.64 -9.75 -15.94
CA ASP A 43 -6.14 -10.40 -14.75
C ASP A 43 -5.00 -11.02 -13.92
N VAL A 44 -5.09 -10.83 -12.61
CA VAL A 44 -4.31 -11.53 -11.58
C VAL A 44 -5.16 -12.73 -11.15
N GLU A 45 -4.75 -13.91 -11.59
CA GLU A 45 -5.50 -15.15 -11.38
C GLU A 45 -5.51 -15.59 -9.92
N ILE A 46 -6.51 -16.40 -9.55
CA ILE A 46 -6.60 -16.99 -8.21
C ILE A 46 -5.39 -17.91 -7.99
N GLY A 47 -4.74 -17.78 -6.83
CA GLY A 47 -3.51 -18.50 -6.48
C GLY A 47 -2.23 -17.83 -7.00
N GLU A 48 -2.33 -16.77 -7.80
CA GLU A 48 -1.15 -16.09 -8.33
C GLU A 48 -0.43 -15.23 -7.28
N ASP A 49 0.91 -15.29 -7.33
CA ASP A 49 1.79 -14.43 -6.55
C ASP A 49 1.76 -13.00 -7.08
N HIS A 50 1.31 -12.08 -6.24
CA HIS A 50 1.11 -10.70 -6.63
C HIS A 50 1.51 -9.73 -5.52
N VAL A 51 1.57 -8.45 -5.87
CA VAL A 51 1.92 -7.36 -4.97
C VAL A 51 0.67 -6.56 -4.67
N ILE A 52 0.34 -6.45 -3.39
CA ILE A 52 -0.71 -5.57 -2.88
C ILE A 52 -0.05 -4.23 -2.58
N ALA A 53 -0.42 -3.22 -3.35
CA ALA A 53 -0.02 -1.84 -3.13
C ALA A 53 -1.07 -1.17 -2.23
N GLN A 54 -0.80 -1.05 -0.95
CA GLN A 54 -1.66 -0.37 0.01
C GLN A 54 -1.21 1.07 0.21
N THR A 55 -2.02 2.02 -0.23
CA THR A 55 -1.77 3.47 -0.08
C THR A 55 -2.50 3.97 1.15
N VAL A 56 -1.78 4.64 2.04
CA VAL A 56 -2.32 5.32 3.21
C VAL A 56 -2.32 6.81 2.92
N HIS A 57 -3.51 7.35 2.69
CA HIS A 57 -3.67 8.74 2.32
C HIS A 57 -3.43 9.65 3.52
N ARG A 58 -2.71 10.74 3.30
CA ARG A 58 -2.51 11.79 4.31
C ARG A 58 -3.83 12.36 4.77
N LEU A 59 -4.81 12.54 3.90
CA LEU A 59 -6.13 13.06 4.28
C LEU A 59 -6.99 12.05 5.06
N GLY A 60 -6.51 10.82 5.19
CA GLY A 60 -7.19 9.72 5.86
C GLY A 60 -7.77 8.72 4.87
N GLY A 61 -7.91 7.48 5.34
CA GLY A 61 -8.34 6.35 4.51
C GLY A 61 -7.15 5.56 3.95
N THR A 62 -7.48 4.38 3.44
CA THR A 62 -6.52 3.47 2.83
C THR A 62 -7.10 2.92 1.54
N GLU A 63 -6.33 2.95 0.47
CA GLU A 63 -6.65 2.27 -0.78
C GLU A 63 -5.74 1.05 -0.93
N HIS A 64 -6.22 -0.01 -1.58
CA HIS A 64 -5.36 -1.09 -2.04
C HIS A 64 -5.54 -1.34 -3.53
N ARG A 65 -4.44 -1.65 -4.21
CA ARG A 65 -4.43 -2.08 -5.61
C ARG A 65 -3.63 -3.36 -5.74
N HIS A 66 -4.10 -4.27 -6.58
CA HIS A 66 -3.48 -5.57 -6.78
C HIS A 66 -2.68 -5.51 -8.08
N TRP A 67 -1.37 -5.78 -8.00
CA TRP A 67 -0.46 -5.69 -9.12
C TRP A 67 0.20 -7.04 -9.34
N HIS A 68 0.39 -7.44 -10.60
CA HIS A 68 1.36 -8.50 -10.88
C HIS A 68 2.72 -8.12 -10.34
N ARG A 69 3.46 -9.11 -9.84
CA ARG A 69 4.81 -8.93 -9.29
C ARG A 69 5.73 -8.15 -10.25
N GLY A 70 5.74 -8.53 -11.53
CA GLY A 70 6.55 -7.86 -12.55
C GLY A 70 6.08 -6.45 -12.90
N CYS A 71 4.77 -6.21 -12.92
CA CYS A 71 4.20 -4.88 -13.19
C CYS A 71 4.49 -3.90 -12.05
N ALA A 72 4.38 -4.37 -10.80
CA ALA A 72 4.75 -3.57 -9.64
C ALA A 72 6.23 -3.14 -9.70
N LEU A 73 7.13 -4.06 -10.04
CA LEU A 73 8.57 -3.77 -10.12
C LEU A 73 8.92 -2.77 -11.24
N ARG A 74 8.28 -2.91 -12.41
CA ARG A 74 8.60 -2.07 -13.58
C ARG A 74 7.96 -0.68 -13.51
N THR A 75 6.79 -0.57 -12.92
CA THR A 75 5.99 0.67 -12.98
C THR A 75 5.85 1.32 -11.62
N LEU A 76 5.42 0.57 -10.61
CA LEU A 76 5.09 1.13 -9.31
C LEU A 76 6.34 1.45 -8.48
N ALA A 77 7.27 0.51 -8.33
CA ALA A 77 8.46 0.70 -7.50
C ALA A 77 9.33 1.90 -7.93
N PRO A 78 9.58 2.16 -9.24
CA PRO A 78 10.33 3.33 -9.69
C PRO A 78 9.59 4.65 -9.49
N ALA A 79 8.26 4.62 -9.44
CA ALA A 79 7.45 5.82 -9.19
C ALA A 79 7.44 6.24 -7.71
N LEU A 80 7.83 5.35 -6.79
CA LEU A 80 7.85 5.62 -5.36
C LEU A 80 9.17 6.27 -4.91
N ARG A 81 9.04 7.31 -4.08
CA ARG A 81 10.15 8.00 -3.43
C ARG A 81 10.50 7.34 -2.10
N ARG A 82 11.79 7.39 -1.74
CA ARG A 82 12.30 6.87 -0.45
C ARG A 82 11.89 5.42 -0.17
N LEU A 83 11.86 4.60 -1.22
CA LEU A 83 11.54 3.19 -1.13
C LEU A 83 12.54 2.50 -0.21
N LYS A 84 12.02 1.81 0.81
CA LYS A 84 12.82 1.08 1.80
C LYS A 84 12.18 -0.28 2.10
N ALA A 85 13.01 -1.27 2.36
CA ALA A 85 12.56 -2.54 2.91
C ALA A 85 12.20 -2.37 4.39
N VAL A 86 11.05 -2.92 4.77
CA VAL A 86 10.51 -2.91 6.13
C VAL A 86 10.09 -4.34 6.51
N ASN A 87 9.92 -4.60 7.80
CA ASN A 87 9.49 -5.92 8.22
C ASN A 87 8.03 -6.15 7.79
N ALA A 88 7.72 -7.32 7.24
CA ALA A 88 6.36 -7.65 6.80
C ALA A 88 5.32 -7.60 7.94
N LYS A 89 5.75 -7.72 9.20
CA LYS A 89 4.85 -7.53 10.36
C LYS A 89 4.31 -6.09 10.46
N GLU A 90 5.05 -5.11 9.96
CA GLU A 90 4.66 -3.70 10.01
C GLU A 90 3.61 -3.33 8.96
N SER A 91 3.51 -4.12 7.90
CA SER A 91 2.63 -3.91 6.76
C SER A 91 1.31 -4.70 6.85
N GLY A 92 1.01 -5.28 8.01
CA GLY A 92 -0.26 -5.98 8.23
C GLY A 92 -1.46 -5.06 8.00
N ARG A 93 -2.50 -5.55 7.30
CA ARG A 93 -3.69 -4.77 6.94
C ARG A 93 -4.29 -3.98 8.11
N ALA A 94 -4.48 -4.61 9.26
CA ALA A 94 -5.02 -3.95 10.46
C ALA A 94 -4.13 -2.80 10.96
N GLN A 95 -2.81 -2.91 10.77
CA GLN A 95 -1.85 -1.86 11.14
C GLN A 95 -1.91 -0.68 10.18
N LEU A 96 -2.01 -0.94 8.87
CA LEU A 96 -2.14 0.11 7.87
C LEU A 96 -3.49 0.83 7.96
N GLU A 97 -4.58 0.10 8.21
CA GLU A 97 -5.90 0.68 8.48
C GLU A 97 -5.86 1.57 9.74
N ARG A 98 -5.15 1.18 10.80
CA ARG A 98 -4.94 2.05 11.98
C ARG A 98 -4.15 3.31 11.64
N ARG A 99 -3.16 3.23 10.76
CA ARG A 99 -2.38 4.41 10.30
C ARG A 99 -3.24 5.36 9.46
N GLY A 100 -4.09 4.81 8.59
CA GLY A 100 -5.02 5.59 7.77
C GLY A 100 -6.20 6.17 8.55
N LYS A 101 -6.49 5.65 9.75
CA LYS A 101 -7.49 6.22 10.66
C LYS A 101 -6.96 7.51 11.26
N ARG A 102 -7.32 8.64 10.65
CA ARG A 102 -7.34 9.91 11.37
C ARG A 102 -8.52 9.90 12.33
N PRO A 103 -8.34 10.25 13.63
CA PRO A 103 -9.48 10.47 14.50
C PRO A 103 -10.33 11.56 13.85
N ALA A 104 -11.61 11.26 13.61
CA ALA A 104 -12.57 12.27 13.19
C ALA A 104 -12.42 13.43 14.16
N GLY A 105 -11.99 14.59 13.65
CA GLY A 105 -11.70 15.75 14.48
C GLY A 105 -12.84 15.90 15.47
N LYS A 106 -12.52 15.93 16.78
CA LYS A 106 -13.52 16.11 17.83
C LYS A 106 -14.43 17.23 17.34
N ARG A 107 -15.68 16.93 16.97
CA ARG A 107 -16.67 17.98 16.73
C ARG A 107 -16.72 18.72 18.04
N GLY A 108 -16.07 19.88 18.11
CA GLY A 108 -16.05 20.70 19.31
C GLY A 108 -17.50 20.91 19.67
N ARG A 109 -17.94 20.32 20.80
CA ARG A 109 -19.27 20.61 21.33
C ARG A 109 -19.26 22.11 21.58
N ARG A 110 -19.92 22.86 20.71
CA ARG A 110 -20.11 24.29 20.89
C ARG A 110 -20.86 24.43 22.21
N ALA A 111 -20.22 24.99 23.22
CA ALA A 111 -20.86 25.22 24.51
C ALA A 111 -22.14 26.03 24.29
N PRO A 112 -23.26 25.70 24.96
CA PRO A 112 -24.46 26.50 24.86
C PRO A 112 -24.15 27.94 25.29
N ARG A 113 -24.51 28.90 24.44
CA ARG A 113 -24.49 30.32 24.82
C ARG A 113 -25.63 30.53 25.82
N ARG A 114 -25.28 31.21 26.92
CA ARG A 114 -26.13 31.56 28.07
C ARG A 114 -27.46 32.17 27.66
#